data_AF-A0AAD9MXC6-F1
#
_entry.id   AF-A0AAD9MXC6-F1
#
_cell.length_a   1.000
_cell.length_b   1.000
_cell.length_c   1.000
_cell.angle_alpha   90.00
_cell.angle_beta   90.00
_cell.angle_gamma   90.00
#
_symmetry.space_group_name_H-M   'P 1'
#
loop_
_entity.id
_entity.type
_entity.pdbx_description
1 polymer ?
#
loop_
_entity_poly.entity_id
_entity_poly.type
_entity_poly.pdbx_seq_one_letter_code
_entity_poly.pdbx_strand_id
1 'polypeptide(L)'
;MATHNNLSSVISKLWCQSPDKLNGLSTLKTNRQRVDYAYSSRVFDDAFNIVPNGKSMKSGRLSEQFRMNGNKMFKTKRYEEALKHYTESLLLAPFPSGNVMDKEATHLAVAFSNRSAALYHLSKYSSCLKDINYSLEHGYPVDQVYKLHDRAGRCHLALCRHQKGSGSIRVRSWQS
;
A
#
# COMPACT_ATOMS: atom_id res chain seq x y z
N MET A 1 -23.90 -2.99 -13.54
CA MET A 1 -22.62 -3.21 -14.24
C MET A 1 -21.68 -2.08 -13.83
N ALA A 2 -20.65 -2.40 -13.04
CA ALA A 2 -19.74 -1.38 -12.51
C ALA A 2 -18.89 -0.82 -13.66
N THR A 3 -19.06 0.45 -14.00
CA THR A 3 -18.15 1.17 -14.88
C THR A 3 -16.82 1.24 -14.15
N HIS A 4 -15.90 0.33 -14.48
CA HIS A 4 -14.50 0.52 -14.16
C HIS A 4 -14.12 1.94 -14.57
N ASN A 5 -13.58 2.73 -13.63
CA ASN A 5 -12.91 3.99 -13.92
C ASN A 5 -11.77 3.69 -14.89
N ASN A 6 -12.08 3.71 -16.18
CA ASN A 6 -11.12 3.46 -17.21
C ASN A 6 -10.22 4.70 -17.25
N LEU A 7 -9.02 4.59 -16.69
CA LEU A 7 -8.01 5.65 -16.69
C LEU A 7 -7.85 6.26 -18.10
N SER A 8 -8.03 5.47 -19.15
CA SER A 8 -8.04 5.95 -20.54
C SER A 8 -9.17 6.96 -20.83
N SER A 9 -10.37 6.72 -20.31
CA SER A 9 -11.51 7.66 -20.44
C SER A 9 -11.28 8.95 -19.65
N VAL A 10 -10.66 8.85 -18.47
CA VAL A 10 -10.31 10.03 -17.66
C VAL A 10 -9.24 10.86 -18.37
N ILE A 11 -8.16 10.23 -18.83
CA ILE A 11 -7.07 10.89 -19.55
C ILE A 11 -7.58 11.55 -20.84
N SER A 12 -8.43 10.87 -21.61
CA SER A 12 -9.03 11.45 -22.83
C SER A 12 -9.86 12.70 -22.52
N LYS A 13 -10.67 12.70 -21.46
CA LYS A 13 -11.45 13.87 -21.05
C LYS A 13 -10.57 15.01 -20.53
N LEU A 14 -9.54 14.70 -19.75
CA LEU A 14 -8.52 15.68 -19.32
C LEU A 14 -7.85 16.33 -20.52
N TRP A 15 -7.50 15.54 -21.54
CA TRP A 15 -6.87 16.03 -22.76
C TRP A 15 -7.75 17.02 -23.51
N CYS A 16 -9.07 16.81 -23.51
CA CYS A 16 -10.02 17.76 -24.10
C CYS A 16 -10.18 19.04 -23.28
N GLN A 17 -10.09 18.98 -21.94
CA GLN A 17 -10.31 20.15 -21.08
C GLN A 17 -9.06 21.01 -20.88
N SER A 18 -7.88 20.41 -20.82
CA SER A 18 -6.63 21.12 -20.48
C SER A 18 -5.41 20.47 -21.15
N PRO A 19 -5.34 20.49 -22.50
CA PRO A 19 -4.24 19.87 -23.25
C PRO A 19 -2.88 20.50 -22.91
N ASP A 20 -2.81 21.81 -22.67
CA ASP A 20 -1.56 22.53 -22.38
C ASP A 20 -0.90 22.05 -21.09
N LYS A 21 -1.71 21.78 -20.06
CA LYS A 21 -1.22 21.25 -18.78
C LYS A 21 -0.68 19.82 -18.93
N LEU A 22 -1.33 18.98 -19.76
CA LEU A 22 -0.88 17.61 -20.02
C LEU A 22 0.37 17.55 -20.89
N ASN A 23 0.51 18.48 -21.83
CA ASN A 23 1.74 18.66 -22.61
C ASN A 23 2.92 19.03 -21.69
N GLY A 24 2.69 19.83 -20.65
CA GLY A 24 3.72 20.10 -19.62
C GLY A 24 4.25 18.83 -18.95
N LEU A 25 3.39 17.85 -18.66
CA LEU A 25 3.80 16.59 -18.03
C LEU A 25 4.69 15.71 -18.93
N SER A 26 4.47 15.72 -20.25
CA SER A 26 5.23 14.89 -21.19
C SER A 26 6.69 15.34 -21.31
N THR A 27 6.97 16.62 -21.07
CA THR A 27 8.33 17.20 -21.09
C THR A 27 9.19 16.81 -19.87
N LEU A 28 8.56 16.30 -18.80
CA LEU A 28 9.24 16.02 -17.54
C LEU A 28 9.80 14.59 -17.51
N LYS A 29 11.06 14.48 -17.05
CA LYS A 29 11.82 13.22 -17.09
C LYS A 29 11.55 12.31 -15.90
N THR A 30 11.31 12.87 -14.70
CA THR A 30 11.17 12.08 -13.47
C THR A 30 9.73 12.09 -12.95
N ASN A 31 9.32 11.00 -12.28
CA ASN A 31 8.01 10.92 -11.65
C ASN A 31 7.81 11.99 -10.57
N ARG A 32 8.88 12.35 -9.84
CA ARG A 32 8.83 13.43 -8.84
C ARG A 32 8.42 14.76 -9.48
N GLN A 33 9.11 15.15 -10.54
CA GLN A 33 8.79 16.38 -11.26
C GLN A 33 7.37 16.37 -11.82
N ARG A 34 6.90 15.24 -12.35
CA ARG A 34 5.53 15.09 -12.86
C ARG A 34 4.50 15.29 -11.75
N VAL A 35 4.73 14.73 -10.56
CA VAL A 35 3.85 14.90 -9.40
C VAL A 35 3.87 16.36 -8.95
N ASP A 36 5.04 16.96 -8.77
CA ASP A 36 5.20 18.35 -8.36
C ASP A 36 4.47 19.29 -9.34
N TYR A 37 4.69 19.10 -10.64
CA TYR A 37 4.01 19.86 -11.68
C TYR A 37 2.49 19.65 -11.65
N ALA A 38 2.01 18.42 -11.54
CA ALA A 38 0.57 18.12 -11.51
C ALA A 38 -0.14 18.81 -10.32
N TYR A 39 0.54 18.93 -9.17
CA TYR A 39 0.06 19.71 -8.03
C TYR A 39 0.05 21.22 -8.33
N SER A 40 1.17 21.77 -8.81
CA SER A 40 1.27 23.22 -9.07
C SER A 40 0.36 23.71 -10.19
N SER A 41 0.18 22.90 -11.23
CA SER A 41 -0.66 23.19 -12.40
C SER A 41 -2.15 22.87 -12.19
N ARG A 42 -2.51 22.30 -11.02
CA ARG A 42 -3.87 21.86 -10.69
C ARG A 42 -4.47 20.84 -11.67
N VAL A 43 -3.63 20.08 -12.39
CA VAL A 43 -4.10 18.97 -13.25
C VAL A 43 -4.89 17.95 -12.44
N PHE A 44 -4.52 17.76 -11.17
CA PHE A 44 -5.28 16.88 -10.28
C PHE A 44 -6.70 17.38 -10.04
N ASP A 45 -6.91 18.67 -9.86
CA ASP A 45 -8.25 19.23 -9.63
C ASP A 45 -9.15 18.98 -10.84
N ASP A 46 -8.62 19.22 -12.05
CA ASP A 46 -9.33 18.93 -13.30
C ASP A 46 -9.64 17.43 -13.43
N ALA A 47 -8.68 16.57 -13.08
CA ALA A 47 -8.85 15.13 -13.07
C ALA A 47 -9.95 14.68 -12.09
N PHE A 48 -9.95 15.23 -10.87
CA PHE A 48 -10.93 14.91 -9.83
C PHE A 48 -12.33 15.39 -10.18
N ASN A 49 -12.48 16.51 -10.89
CA ASN A 49 -13.78 16.98 -11.39
C ASN A 49 -14.33 16.11 -12.54
N ILE A 50 -13.45 15.51 -13.35
CA ILE A 50 -13.83 14.57 -14.41
C ILE A 50 -14.24 13.21 -13.85
N VAL A 51 -13.57 12.74 -12.80
CA VAL A 51 -13.99 11.53 -12.10
C VAL A 51 -15.33 11.84 -11.44
N PRO A 52 -16.44 11.17 -11.82
CA PRO A 52 -17.73 11.45 -11.22
C PRO A 52 -17.60 11.31 -9.71
N ASN A 53 -18.14 12.28 -8.97
CA ASN A 53 -18.03 12.42 -7.52
C ASN A 53 -18.33 11.08 -6.85
N GLY A 54 -17.25 10.32 -6.62
CA GLY A 54 -17.34 8.89 -6.50
C GLY A 54 -17.92 8.58 -5.15
N LYS A 55 -19.16 8.07 -5.10
CA LYS A 55 -19.58 7.28 -3.95
C LYS A 55 -18.42 6.37 -3.59
N SER A 56 -17.97 6.44 -2.33
CA SER A 56 -16.87 5.66 -1.79
C SER A 56 -16.91 4.25 -2.39
N MET A 57 -15.98 3.93 -3.31
CA MET A 57 -15.92 2.61 -3.96
C MET A 57 -15.48 1.51 -2.98
N LYS A 58 -15.33 1.87 -1.71
CA LYS A 58 -15.01 0.96 -0.64
C LYS A 58 -16.13 -0.07 -0.51
N SER A 59 -15.74 -1.33 -0.45
CA SER A 59 -16.65 -2.46 -0.33
C SER A 59 -15.94 -3.56 0.45
N GLY A 60 -16.42 -3.85 1.66
CA GLY A 60 -15.89 -4.95 2.48
C GLY A 60 -15.91 -6.28 1.71
N ARG A 61 -16.97 -6.53 0.93
CA ARG A 61 -17.08 -7.72 0.06
C ARG A 61 -15.97 -7.81 -0.99
N LEU A 62 -15.70 -6.73 -1.73
CA LEU A 62 -14.63 -6.75 -2.74
C LEU A 62 -13.25 -6.79 -2.08
N SER A 63 -13.06 -6.06 -0.98
CA SER A 63 -11.84 -6.11 -0.18
C SER A 63 -11.53 -7.54 0.27
N GLU A 64 -12.53 -8.26 0.76
CA GLU A 64 -12.44 -9.66 1.16
C GLU A 64 -12.10 -10.58 -0.02
N GLN A 65 -12.72 -10.37 -1.19
CA GLN A 65 -12.43 -11.14 -2.40
C GLN A 65 -10.96 -11.00 -2.82
N PHE A 66 -10.44 -9.77 -2.87
CA PHE A 66 -9.03 -9.53 -3.18
C PHE A 66 -8.10 -10.10 -2.12
N ARG A 67 -8.49 -10.05 -0.85
CA ARG A 67 -7.74 -10.67 0.25
C ARG A 67 -7.64 -12.19 0.08
N MET A 68 -8.73 -12.86 -0.28
CA MET A 68 -8.73 -14.30 -0.56
C MET A 68 -7.84 -14.65 -1.75
N ASN A 69 -7.87 -13.84 -2.81
CA ASN A 69 -6.96 -14.00 -3.95
C ASN A 69 -5.49 -13.83 -3.53
N GLY A 70 -5.19 -12.84 -2.70
CA GLY A 70 -3.87 -12.65 -2.11
C GLY A 70 -3.42 -13.86 -1.30
N ASN A 71 -4.31 -14.44 -0.47
CA ASN A 71 -4.01 -15.66 0.29
C ASN A 71 -3.70 -16.86 -0.61
N LYS A 72 -4.38 -16.98 -1.77
CA LYS A 72 -4.10 -18.02 -2.76
C LYS A 72 -2.68 -17.88 -3.32
N MET A 73 -2.27 -16.66 -3.69
CA MET A 73 -0.90 -16.40 -4.18
C MET A 73 0.16 -16.53 -3.09
N PHE A 74 -0.20 -16.17 -1.85
CA PHE A 74 0.70 -16.31 -0.70
C PHE A 74 1.00 -17.78 -0.40
N LYS A 75 -0.02 -18.66 -0.44
CA LYS A 75 0.15 -20.11 -0.25
C LYS A 75 1.07 -20.74 -1.30
N THR A 76 1.07 -20.21 -2.53
CA THR A 76 1.97 -20.66 -3.61
C THR A 76 3.32 -19.94 -3.62
N LYS A 77 3.65 -19.17 -2.56
CA LYS A 77 4.89 -18.39 -2.39
C LYS A 77 5.10 -17.30 -3.46
N ARG A 78 4.04 -16.90 -4.19
CA ARG A 78 4.07 -15.79 -5.16
C ARG A 78 3.85 -14.47 -4.44
N TYR A 79 4.83 -14.05 -3.65
CA TYR A 79 4.68 -12.93 -2.70
C TYR A 79 4.46 -11.56 -3.37
N GLU A 80 5.04 -11.32 -4.55
CA GLU A 80 4.83 -10.06 -5.28
C GLU A 80 3.38 -9.92 -5.77
N GLU A 81 2.77 -11.00 -6.21
CA GLU A 81 1.38 -11.02 -6.65
C GLU A 81 0.42 -10.99 -5.47
N ALA A 82 0.75 -11.70 -4.38
CA ALA A 82 0.03 -11.57 -3.12
C ALA A 82 0.03 -10.10 -2.65
N LEU A 83 1.17 -9.40 -2.74
CA LEU A 83 1.29 -7.99 -2.39
C LEU A 83 0.37 -7.10 -3.23
N LYS A 84 0.28 -7.33 -4.55
CA LYS A 84 -0.65 -6.60 -5.43
C LYS A 84 -2.09 -6.80 -4.98
N HIS A 85 -2.53 -8.04 -4.80
CA HIS A 85 -3.89 -8.34 -4.35
C HIS A 85 -4.21 -7.80 -2.96
N TYR A 86 -3.28 -7.87 -2.00
CA TYR A 86 -3.49 -7.27 -0.68
C TYR A 86 -3.54 -5.74 -0.74
N THR A 87 -2.83 -5.12 -1.68
CA THR A 87 -2.91 -3.67 -1.90
C THR A 87 -4.29 -3.28 -2.45
N GLU A 88 -4.82 -4.02 -3.43
CA GLU A 88 -6.20 -3.82 -3.93
C GLU A 88 -7.24 -4.03 -2.82
N SER A 89 -7.06 -5.06 -1.99
CA SER A 89 -7.91 -5.31 -0.83
C SER A 89 -7.94 -4.10 0.12
N LEU A 90 -6.78 -3.49 0.40
CA LEU A 90 -6.67 -2.31 1.24
C LEU A 90 -7.32 -1.06 0.60
N LEU A 91 -7.13 -0.88 -0.72
CA LEU A 91 -7.75 0.22 -1.46
C LEU A 91 -9.28 0.14 -1.43
N LEU A 92 -9.84 -1.06 -1.31
CA LEU A 92 -11.29 -1.29 -1.26
C LEU A 92 -11.84 -1.43 0.17
N ALA A 93 -10.99 -1.60 1.18
CA ALA A 93 -11.44 -1.74 2.57
C ALA A 93 -12.15 -0.46 3.05
N PRO A 94 -13.40 -0.56 3.54
CA PRO A 94 -14.10 0.57 4.16
C PRO A 94 -13.35 1.10 5.38
N PHE A 95 -13.43 2.41 5.58
CA PHE A 95 -12.85 3.05 6.76
C PHE A 95 -13.83 2.92 7.93
N PRO A 96 -13.39 2.54 9.14
CA PRO A 96 -14.28 2.39 10.28
C PRO A 96 -14.98 3.72 10.60
N SER A 97 -16.31 3.68 10.74
CA SER A 97 -17.15 4.88 10.93
C SER A 97 -17.24 5.34 12.39
N GLY A 98 -16.25 4.98 13.22
CA GLY A 98 -16.15 5.39 14.64
C GLY A 98 -16.26 4.26 15.65
N ASN A 99 -16.82 3.09 15.29
CA ASN A 99 -16.83 1.92 16.16
C ASN A 99 -15.80 0.88 15.67
N VAL A 100 -14.77 0.64 16.49
CA VAL A 100 -13.63 -0.24 16.15
C VAL A 100 -14.01 -1.72 16.19
N MET A 101 -15.18 -2.05 16.76
CA MET A 101 -15.73 -3.41 16.83
C MET A 101 -16.57 -3.79 15.61
N ASP A 102 -16.78 -2.87 14.67
CA ASP A 102 -17.53 -3.17 13.45
C ASP A 102 -16.75 -4.14 12.56
N LYS A 103 -17.44 -5.10 11.93
CA LYS A 103 -16.85 -6.00 10.93
C LYS A 103 -16.08 -5.25 9.83
N GLU A 104 -16.47 -4.00 9.57
CA GLU A 104 -15.82 -3.10 8.62
C GLU A 104 -14.42 -2.63 9.07
N ALA A 105 -14.24 -2.32 10.36
CA ALA A 105 -12.92 -2.03 10.94
C ALA A 105 -11.96 -3.22 10.76
N THR A 106 -12.51 -4.43 10.87
CA THR A 106 -11.76 -5.68 10.74
C THR A 106 -11.18 -5.86 9.33
N HIS A 107 -11.90 -5.46 8.28
CA HIS A 107 -11.41 -5.60 6.89
C HIS A 107 -10.11 -4.83 6.66
N LEU A 108 -10.04 -3.58 7.14
CA LEU A 108 -8.86 -2.73 7.00
C LEU A 108 -7.67 -3.29 7.78
N ALA A 109 -7.87 -3.59 9.07
CA ALA A 109 -6.82 -4.13 9.93
C ALA A 109 -6.27 -5.46 9.39
N VAL A 110 -7.13 -6.38 8.96
CA VAL A 110 -6.73 -7.67 8.41
C VAL A 110 -6.01 -7.52 7.05
N ALA A 111 -6.44 -6.59 6.20
CA ALA A 111 -5.74 -6.30 4.94
C ALA A 111 -4.29 -5.84 5.18
N PHE A 112 -4.07 -4.92 6.15
CA PHE A 112 -2.72 -4.51 6.56
C PHE A 112 -1.89 -5.68 7.12
N SER A 113 -2.48 -6.52 7.96
CA SER A 113 -1.81 -7.71 8.50
C SER A 113 -1.37 -8.68 7.40
N ASN A 114 -2.23 -8.93 6.41
CA ASN A 114 -1.88 -9.81 5.30
C ASN A 114 -0.83 -9.20 4.37
N ARG A 115 -0.92 -7.89 4.11
CA ARG A 115 0.07 -7.17 3.29
C ARG A 115 1.45 -7.17 3.96
N SER A 116 1.52 -6.96 5.28
CA SER A 116 2.79 -7.05 6.02
C SER A 116 3.42 -8.43 5.96
N ALA A 117 2.62 -9.51 5.90
CA ALA A 117 3.16 -10.86 5.70
C ALA A 117 3.89 -10.99 4.36
N ALA A 118 3.29 -10.49 3.26
CA ALA A 118 3.93 -10.50 1.95
C ALA A 118 5.18 -9.63 1.92
N LEU A 119 5.14 -8.43 2.52
CA LEU A 119 6.29 -7.53 2.63
C LEU A 119 7.46 -8.15 3.40
N TYR A 120 7.17 -8.90 4.47
CA TYR A 120 8.19 -9.64 5.23
C TYR A 120 8.94 -10.64 4.35
N HIS A 121 8.22 -11.46 3.58
CA HIS A 121 8.84 -12.43 2.66
C HIS A 121 9.61 -11.77 1.50
N LEU A 122 9.24 -10.53 1.14
CA LEU A 122 9.96 -9.73 0.15
C LEU A 122 11.14 -8.93 0.76
N SER A 123 11.52 -9.20 2.01
CA SER A 123 12.58 -8.48 2.75
C SER A 123 12.36 -6.96 2.87
N LYS A 124 11.12 -6.49 2.70
CA LYS A 124 10.74 -5.07 2.85
C LYS A 124 10.39 -4.77 4.30
N TYR A 125 11.34 -4.99 5.21
CA TYR A 125 11.10 -4.98 6.65
C TYR A 125 10.58 -3.64 7.19
N SER A 126 11.11 -2.50 6.71
CA SER A 126 10.65 -1.18 7.15
C SER A 126 9.19 -0.91 6.77
N SER A 127 8.77 -1.34 5.57
CA SER A 127 7.37 -1.23 5.13
C SER A 127 6.47 -2.22 5.87
N CYS A 128 6.98 -3.43 6.14
CA CYS A 128 6.28 -4.44 6.93
C CYS A 128 5.91 -3.93 8.33
N LEU A 129 6.85 -3.29 9.03
CA LEU A 129 6.61 -2.71 10.36
C LEU A 129 5.55 -1.60 10.35
N LYS A 130 5.55 -0.74 9.31
CA LYS A 130 4.50 0.28 9.15
C LYS A 130 3.12 -0.33 9.02
N ASP A 131 2.98 -1.36 8.18
CA ASP A 131 1.71 -2.07 8.01
C ASP A 131 1.27 -2.79 9.29
N ILE A 132 2.20 -3.32 10.07
CA ILE A 132 1.89 -3.93 11.38
C ILE A 132 1.30 -2.88 12.33
N ASN A 133 1.93 -1.70 12.43
CA ASN A 133 1.43 -0.63 13.30
C ASN A 133 0.03 -0.17 12.88
N TYR A 134 -0.19 0.06 11.58
CA TYR A 134 -1.53 0.40 11.09
C TYR A 134 -2.55 -0.69 11.36
N SER A 135 -2.18 -1.96 11.25
CA SER A 135 -3.07 -3.08 11.58
C SER A 135 -3.51 -3.04 13.05
N LEU A 136 -2.57 -2.83 13.97
CA LEU A 136 -2.83 -2.75 15.42
C LEU A 136 -3.69 -1.52 15.78
N GLU A 137 -3.40 -0.35 15.20
CA GLU A 137 -4.15 0.89 15.43
C GLU A 137 -5.62 0.79 15.01
N HIS A 138 -5.94 -0.05 14.01
CA HIS A 138 -7.29 -0.20 13.46
C HIS A 138 -8.04 -1.42 14.01
N GLY A 139 -7.63 -1.96 15.15
CA GLY A 139 -8.40 -3.00 15.86
C GLY A 139 -8.23 -4.41 15.30
N TYR A 140 -7.00 -4.80 14.94
CA TYR A 140 -6.72 -6.18 14.56
C TYR A 140 -7.17 -7.18 15.66
N PRO A 141 -7.75 -8.35 15.32
CA PRO A 141 -8.30 -9.28 16.29
C PRO A 141 -7.28 -9.70 17.36
N VAL A 142 -7.66 -9.52 18.64
CA VAL A 142 -6.80 -9.72 19.81
C VAL A 142 -6.21 -11.12 19.87
N ASP A 143 -6.99 -12.13 19.48
CA ASP A 143 -6.58 -13.54 19.41
C ASP A 143 -5.44 -13.79 18.41
N GLN A 144 -5.20 -12.88 17.47
CA GLN A 144 -4.20 -13.03 16.40
C GLN A 144 -3.07 -12.01 16.47
N VAL A 145 -3.14 -11.04 17.39
CA VAL A 145 -2.12 -9.99 17.57
C VAL A 145 -0.72 -10.57 17.77
N TYR A 146 -0.58 -11.73 18.42
CA TYR A 146 0.71 -12.40 18.59
C TYR A 146 1.44 -12.67 17.25
N LYS A 147 0.71 -12.92 16.15
CA LYS A 147 1.29 -13.13 14.81
C LYS A 147 1.97 -11.88 14.28
N LEU A 148 1.40 -10.71 14.60
CA LEU A 148 1.97 -9.42 14.22
C LEU A 148 3.23 -9.12 15.04
N HIS A 149 3.20 -9.38 16.35
CA HIS A 149 4.37 -9.18 17.21
C HIS A 149 5.53 -10.12 16.86
N ASP A 150 5.26 -11.42 16.59
CA ASP A 150 6.30 -12.36 16.11
C ASP A 150 6.94 -11.85 14.81
N ARG A 151 6.11 -11.42 13.84
CA ARG A 151 6.61 -10.84 12.58
C ARG A 151 7.42 -9.57 12.81
N ALA A 152 6.96 -8.67 13.68
CA ALA A 152 7.66 -7.44 14.01
C ALA A 152 9.04 -7.74 14.64
N GLY A 153 9.11 -8.68 15.57
CA GLY A 153 10.37 -9.13 16.17
C GLY A 153 11.36 -9.64 15.12
N ARG A 154 10.90 -10.47 14.17
CA ARG A 154 11.72 -10.94 13.04
C ARG A 154 12.19 -9.80 12.14
N CYS A 155 11.33 -8.83 11.85
CA CYS A 155 11.70 -7.63 11.08
C CYS A 155 12.80 -6.81 11.78
N HIS A 156 12.68 -6.58 13.09
CA HIS A 156 13.69 -5.85 13.86
C HIS A 156 15.04 -6.57 13.85
N LEU A 157 15.04 -7.89 14.06
CA LEU A 157 16.27 -8.69 13.98
C LEU A 157 16.92 -8.61 12.60
N ALA A 158 16.12 -8.68 11.52
CA ALA A 158 16.63 -8.56 10.16
C ALA A 158 17.24 -7.18 9.88
N LEU A 159 16.57 -6.10 10.31
CA LEU A 159 17.08 -4.73 10.15
C LEU A 159 18.38 -4.50 10.92
N CYS A 160 18.49 -4.98 12.16
CA CYS A 160 19.73 -4.89 12.94
C CYS A 160 20.89 -5.65 12.29
N ARG A 161 20.61 -6.80 11.65
CA ARG A 161 21.62 -7.57 10.90
C ARG A 161 22.10 -6.83 9.66
N HIS A 162 21.20 -6.17 8.93
CA HIS A 162 21.56 -5.37 7.75
C HIS A 162 22.44 -4.16 8.10
N GLN A 163 22.15 -3.47 9.22
CA GLN A 163 22.98 -2.35 9.69
C GLN A 163 24.41 -2.79 10.07
N LYS A 164 24.57 -3.99 10.65
CA LYS A 164 25.89 -4.57 10.93
C LYS A 164 26.64 -4.99 9.67
N GLY A 165 25.93 -5.37 8.59
CA GLY A 165 26.53 -5.72 7.30
C GLY A 165 26.98 -4.52 6.45
N SER A 166 26.37 -3.34 6.62
CA SER A 166 26.78 -2.10 5.96
C SER A 166 27.95 -1.40 6.64
N GLY A 167 28.27 -1.78 7.88
CA GLY A 167 29.48 -1.39 8.58
C GLY A 167 30.53 -2.48 8.45
N SER A 168 31.36 -2.42 7.41
CA SER A 168 32.67 -3.07 7.44
C SER A 168 33.45 -2.46 8.61
N ILE A 169 33.28 -3.02 9.81
CA ILE A 169 34.17 -2.78 10.93
C ILE A 169 35.47 -3.45 10.53
N ARG A 170 36.37 -2.68 9.91
CA ARG A 170 37.78 -3.00 9.80
C ARG A 170 38.31 -3.04 11.23
N VAL A 171 38.20 -4.20 11.87
CA VAL A 171 38.85 -4.46 13.16
C VAL A 171 40.34 -4.31 12.89
N ARG A 172 40.90 -3.15 13.23
CA ARG A 172 42.35 -2.98 13.29
C ARG A 172 42.82 -3.93 14.39
N SER A 173 43.52 -4.97 13.97
CA SER A 173 44.30 -5.87 14.81
C SER A 173 45.18 -5.05 15.75
N TRP A 174 44.94 -5.18 17.05
CA TRP A 174 45.94 -4.82 18.05
C TRP A 174 46.74 -6.08 18.33
N GLN A 175 47.91 -6.17 17.71
CA GLN A 175 49.02 -6.96 18.23
C GLN A 175 49.71 -6.10 19.28
N SER A 176 49.81 -6.59 20.51
CA SER A 176 50.86 -6.32 21.49
C SER A 176 50.86 -7.45 22.50
#